data_AF-A0A968J4I8-F1
#
_entry.id   AF-A0A968J4I8-F1
#
_cell.length_a   1.000
_cell.length_b   1.000
_cell.length_c   1.000
_cell.angle_alpha   90.00
_cell.angle_beta   90.00
_cell.angle_gamma   90.00
#
_symmetry.space_group_name_H-M   'P 1'
#
loop_
_entity.id
_entity.type
_entity.pdbx_description
1 polymer ?
#
loop_
_entity_poly.entity_id
_entity_poly.type
_entity_poly.pdbx_seq_one_letter_code
_entity_poly.pdbx_strand_id
1 'polypeptide(L)'
;MAKPYSEDFRQKVMHAIEVDGLPKSAVSRLFHISRNTINLWCQRKAETGDVKAKVSTGGQSQRKIQDLAKFAEFVNQHPDKTQRELAQLWDGGVSQPTISRAIAKIRYRRKKTYGHLQRDEAQRAAFLGELGDPRGCL
;
A
#
# COMPACT_ATOMS: atom_id res chain seq x y z
N MET A 1 -16.15 3.60 4.55
CA MET A 1 -16.02 3.77 6.02
C MET A 1 -16.59 5.13 6.40
N ALA A 2 -17.25 5.23 7.55
CA ALA A 2 -17.73 6.53 8.04
C ALA A 2 -16.54 7.46 8.32
N LYS A 3 -16.66 8.72 7.90
CA LYS A 3 -15.64 9.75 8.15
C LYS A 3 -15.67 10.13 9.64
N PRO A 4 -14.53 10.13 10.34
CA PRO A 4 -14.49 10.58 11.72
C PRO A 4 -14.87 12.06 11.82
N TYR A 5 -15.53 12.46 12.91
CA TYR A 5 -15.73 13.87 13.26
C TYR A 5 -14.39 14.61 13.32
N SER A 6 -14.38 15.87 12.88
CA SER A 6 -13.20 16.74 12.89
C SER A 6 -12.64 16.95 14.29
N GLU A 7 -11.34 17.24 14.36
CA GLU A 7 -10.65 17.39 15.64
C GLU A 7 -11.17 18.59 16.43
N ASP A 8 -11.30 19.74 15.76
CA ASP A 8 -11.81 20.97 16.38
C ASP A 8 -13.21 20.78 16.98
N PHE A 9 -14.04 19.95 16.35
CA PHE A 9 -15.38 19.66 16.85
C PHE A 9 -15.33 18.83 18.13
N ARG A 10 -14.45 17.83 18.19
CA ARG A 10 -14.24 17.01 19.41
C ARG A 10 -13.70 17.85 20.55
N GLN A 11 -12.75 18.73 20.27
CA GLN A 11 -12.17 19.64 21.25
C GLN A 11 -13.20 20.59 21.83
N LYS A 12 -14.05 21.19 20.98
CA LYS A 12 -15.17 22.06 21.44
C LYS A 12 -16.15 21.32 22.34
N VAL A 13 -16.50 20.09 21.98
CA VAL A 13 -17.41 19.25 22.80
C VAL A 13 -16.78 18.90 24.14
N MET A 14 -15.49 18.56 24.17
CA MET A 14 -14.79 18.25 25.43
C MET A 14 -14.58 19.50 26.29
N HIS A 15 -14.32 20.65 25.68
CA HIS A 15 -14.23 21.93 26.39
C HIS A 15 -15.55 22.29 27.08
N ALA A 16 -16.69 22.10 26.42
CA ALA A 16 -18.01 22.33 27.01
C ALA A 16 -18.34 21.40 28.20
N ILE A 17 -17.67 20.25 28.30
CA ILE A 17 -17.83 19.34 29.44
C ILE A 17 -16.89 19.74 30.59
N GLU A 18 -15.65 20.13 30.27
CA GLU A 18 -14.60 20.36 31.26
C GLU A 18 -14.60 21.79 31.82
N VAL A 19 -14.85 22.79 30.98
CA VAL A 19 -14.83 24.21 31.36
C VAL A 19 -16.21 24.69 31.76
N ASP A 20 -17.23 24.39 30.96
CA ASP A 20 -18.61 24.82 31.27
C ASP A 20 -19.31 23.87 32.27
N GLY A 21 -18.69 22.72 32.60
CA GLY A 21 -19.24 21.75 33.55
C GLY A 21 -20.57 21.12 33.13
N LEU A 22 -20.91 21.18 31.84
CA LEU A 22 -22.20 20.74 31.35
C LEU A 22 -22.34 19.21 31.42
N PRO A 23 -23.52 18.70 31.83
CA PRO A 23 -23.76 17.27 31.78
C PRO A 23 -23.78 16.79 30.33
N LYS A 24 -23.29 15.57 30.09
CA LYS A 24 -23.23 14.96 28.75
C LYS A 24 -24.57 14.96 28.00
N SER A 25 -25.69 14.96 28.73
CA SER A 25 -27.05 15.08 28.19
C SER A 25 -27.34 16.45 27.57
N ALA A 26 -26.87 17.54 28.20
CA ALA A 26 -27.02 18.89 27.68
C ALA A 26 -26.13 19.09 26.44
N VAL A 27 -24.88 18.63 26.51
CA VAL A 27 -23.92 18.71 25.40
C VAL A 27 -24.39 17.92 24.18
N SER A 28 -25.00 16.75 24.39
CA SER A 28 -25.61 15.95 23.31
C SER A 28 -26.71 16.72 22.57
N ARG A 29 -27.54 17.47 23.30
CA ARG A 29 -28.61 18.30 22.71
C ARG A 29 -28.05 19.54 22.01
N LEU A 30 -27.04 20.17 22.60
CA LEU A 30 -26.41 21.39 22.09
C LEU A 30 -25.66 21.15 20.78
N PHE A 31 -24.90 20.07 20.69
CA PHE A 31 -24.06 19.74 19.54
C PHE A 31 -24.70 18.73 18.58
N HIS A 32 -25.95 18.31 18.83
CA HIS A 32 -26.69 17.32 18.04
C HIS A 32 -25.93 16.02 17.78
N ILE A 33 -25.23 15.52 18.81
CA ILE A 33 -24.47 14.27 18.74
C ILE A 33 -24.98 13.25 19.74
N SER A 34 -24.79 11.97 19.42
CA SER A 34 -25.18 10.90 20.32
C SER A 34 -24.38 10.93 21.62
N ARG A 35 -25.04 10.62 22.74
CA ARG A 35 -24.38 10.44 24.05
C ARG A 35 -23.28 9.37 23.99
N ASN A 36 -23.45 8.35 23.13
CA ASN A 36 -22.47 7.30 22.94
C ASN A 36 -21.15 7.84 22.36
N THR A 37 -21.23 8.73 21.37
CA THR A 37 -20.06 9.39 20.77
C THR A 37 -19.26 10.19 21.80
N ILE A 38 -19.97 10.94 22.65
CA ILE A 38 -19.34 11.71 23.74
C ILE A 38 -18.63 10.78 24.72
N ASN A 39 -19.28 9.68 25.13
CA ASN A 39 -18.68 8.71 26.04
C ASN A 39 -17.41 8.07 25.46
N LEU A 40 -17.41 7.71 24.17
CA LEU A 40 -16.24 7.18 23.48
C LEU A 40 -15.07 8.18 23.48
N TRP A 41 -15.33 9.47 23.36
CA TRP A 41 -14.29 10.51 23.44
C TRP A 41 -13.75 10.69 24.85
N CYS A 42 -14.61 10.71 25.87
CA CYS A 42 -14.16 10.74 27.27
C CYS A 42 -13.29 9.53 27.62
N GLN A 43 -13.72 8.32 27.22
CA GLN A 43 -12.97 7.09 27.47
C GLN A 43 -11.61 7.14 26.79
N ARG A 44 -11.57 7.54 25.51
CA ARG A 44 -10.32 7.68 24.77
C ARG A 44 -9.37 8.70 25.38
N LYS A 45 -9.89 9.82 25.87
CA LYS A 45 -9.09 10.83 26.59
C LYS A 45 -8.51 10.26 27.88
N ALA A 46 -9.26 9.44 28.62
CA ALA A 46 -8.76 8.77 29.81
C ALA A 46 -7.65 7.74 29.50
N GLU A 47 -7.78 7.01 28.38
CA GLU A 47 -6.82 5.97 27.98
C GLU A 47 -5.55 6.52 27.31
N THR A 48 -5.67 7.55 26.47
CA THR A 48 -4.57 8.05 25.61
C THR A 48 -4.13 9.48 25.96
N GLY A 49 -4.89 10.21 26.79
CA GLY A 49 -4.67 11.63 27.07
C GLY A 49 -5.10 12.58 25.93
N ASP A 50 -5.49 12.05 24.77
CA ASP A 50 -5.84 12.82 23.57
C ASP A 50 -7.19 12.36 22.98
N VAL A 51 -7.92 13.28 22.36
CA VAL A 51 -9.26 13.08 21.77
C VAL A 51 -9.18 12.74 20.27
N LYS A 52 -7.96 12.77 19.72
CA LYS A 52 -7.69 12.55 18.30
C LYS A 52 -8.28 11.27 17.75
N ALA A 53 -8.86 11.38 16.55
CA ALA A 53 -9.34 10.22 15.82
C ALA A 53 -8.25 9.16 15.68
N LYS A 54 -8.61 7.87 15.81
CA LYS A 54 -7.66 6.80 15.48
C LYS A 54 -7.34 7.01 14.01
N VAL A 55 -6.08 7.26 13.70
CA VAL A 55 -5.62 7.22 12.31
C VAL A 55 -5.90 5.79 11.87
N SER A 56 -6.88 5.64 10.97
CA SER A 56 -7.07 4.38 10.27
C SER A 56 -5.86 4.24 9.39
N THR A 57 -4.80 3.64 9.92
CA THR A 57 -3.69 3.14 9.12
C THR A 57 -4.29 2.04 8.28
N GLY A 58 -4.90 2.41 7.14
CA GLY A 58 -5.41 1.48 6.15
C GLY A 58 -4.30 0.46 5.95
N GLY A 59 -4.59 -0.79 6.32
CA GLY A 59 -3.56 -1.77 6.68
C GLY A 59 -2.43 -1.69 5.68
N GLN A 60 -1.24 -1.30 6.15
CA GLN A 60 -0.07 -1.39 5.30
C GLN A 60 0.13 -2.88 5.07
N SER A 61 -0.43 -3.38 3.96
CA SER A 61 -0.27 -4.76 3.53
C SER A 61 1.22 -5.03 3.62
N GLN A 62 1.61 -6.00 4.47
CA GLN A 62 2.98 -6.42 4.67
C GLN A 62 3.59 -6.64 3.28
N ARG A 63 4.54 -5.78 2.89
CA ARG A 63 5.10 -5.84 1.54
C ARG A 63 6.00 -7.06 1.49
N LYS A 64 5.79 -7.93 0.51
CA LYS A 64 6.66 -9.10 0.28
C LYS A 64 8.14 -8.70 0.04
N ILE A 65 8.38 -7.50 -0.48
CA ILE A 65 9.72 -6.94 -0.65
C ILE A 65 9.87 -5.81 0.37
N GLN A 66 10.53 -6.11 1.49
CA GLN A 66 10.83 -5.15 2.55
C GLN A 66 12.14 -4.39 2.24
N ASP A 67 13.15 -5.11 1.76
CA ASP A 67 14.47 -4.56 1.47
C ASP A 67 14.61 -4.12 0.00
N LEU A 68 14.34 -2.84 -0.27
CA LEU A 68 14.51 -2.27 -1.61
C LEU A 68 15.97 -2.13 -2.03
N ALA A 69 16.91 -2.01 -1.07
CA ALA A 69 18.33 -1.90 -1.36
C ALA A 69 18.88 -3.20 -1.96
N LYS A 70 18.62 -4.33 -1.29
CA LYS A 70 18.96 -5.67 -1.80
C LYS A 70 18.31 -5.94 -3.15
N PHE A 71 17.06 -5.48 -3.32
CA PHE A 71 16.36 -5.61 -4.60
C PHE A 71 17.03 -4.81 -5.73
N ALA A 72 17.54 -3.61 -5.44
CA ALA A 72 18.27 -2.81 -6.44
C ALA A 72 19.59 -3.48 -6.86
N GLU A 73 20.35 -4.03 -5.92
CA GLU A 73 21.57 -4.79 -6.20
C GLU A 73 21.27 -6.02 -7.07
N PHE A 74 20.23 -6.78 -6.74
CA PHE A 74 19.80 -7.94 -7.50
C PHE A 74 19.38 -7.60 -8.94
N VAL A 75 18.64 -6.51 -9.14
CA VAL A 75 18.28 -6.04 -10.48
C VAL A 75 19.52 -5.60 -11.27
N ASN A 76 20.51 -4.98 -10.61
CA ASN A 76 21.78 -4.61 -11.25
C ASN A 76 22.62 -5.83 -11.64
N GLN A 77 22.57 -6.93 -10.88
CA GLN A 77 23.25 -8.19 -11.21
C GLN A 77 22.58 -8.94 -12.37
N HIS A 78 21.31 -8.64 -12.67
CA HIS A 78 20.52 -9.32 -13.70
C HIS A 78 19.79 -8.35 -14.64
N PRO A 79 20.52 -7.50 -15.41
CA PRO A 79 19.92 -6.46 -16.25
C PRO A 79 19.18 -7.01 -17.48
N ASP A 80 19.43 -8.27 -17.85
CA ASP A 80 18.90 -8.91 -19.05
C ASP A 80 17.72 -9.84 -18.79
N LYS A 81 17.38 -10.05 -17.51
CA LYS A 81 16.29 -10.95 -17.13
C LYS A 81 14.93 -10.28 -17.21
N THR A 82 13.92 -11.04 -17.62
CA THR A 82 12.55 -10.55 -17.65
C THR A 82 11.95 -10.44 -16.24
N GLN A 83 10.90 -9.65 -16.07
CA GLN A 83 10.22 -9.52 -14.76
C GLN A 83 9.65 -10.86 -14.25
N ARG A 84 9.36 -11.82 -15.14
CA ARG A 84 8.91 -13.18 -14.79
C ARG A 84 10.07 -14.02 -14.25
N GLU A 85 11.22 -13.96 -14.89
CA GLU A 85 12.44 -14.64 -14.40
C GLU A 85 12.92 -14.05 -13.08
N LEU A 86 12.91 -12.71 -12.94
CA LEU A 86 13.26 -12.05 -11.68
C LEU A 86 12.32 -12.46 -10.53
N ALA A 87 11.04 -12.74 -10.83
CA ALA A 87 10.08 -13.23 -9.85
C ALA A 87 10.37 -14.66 -9.38
N GLN A 88 10.90 -15.52 -10.26
CA GLN A 88 11.30 -16.89 -9.93
C GLN A 88 12.63 -16.94 -9.16
N LEU A 89 13.55 -16.04 -9.49
CA LEU A 89 14.89 -15.98 -8.88
C LEU A 89 14.93 -15.25 -7.54
N TRP A 90 13.94 -14.40 -7.26
CA TRP A 90 13.89 -13.66 -5.99
C TRP A 90 13.37 -14.55 -4.87
N ASP A 91 14.17 -14.67 -3.82
CA ASP A 91 13.83 -15.43 -2.62
C ASP A 91 12.68 -14.74 -1.86
N GLY A 92 11.52 -15.39 -1.80
CA GLY A 92 10.30 -14.84 -1.20
C GLY A 92 9.00 -15.00 -1.98
N GLY A 93 8.98 -15.77 -3.08
CA GLY A 93 7.73 -16.15 -3.77
C GLY A 93 6.91 -14.92 -4.20
N VAL A 94 7.57 -14.01 -4.91
CA VAL A 94 6.98 -12.75 -5.38
C VAL A 94 6.36 -12.92 -6.75
N SER A 95 5.25 -12.22 -6.97
CA SER A 95 4.57 -12.24 -8.27
C SER A 95 5.21 -11.23 -9.23
N GLN A 96 5.10 -11.45 -10.54
CA GLN A 96 5.57 -10.49 -11.55
C GLN A 96 5.05 -9.05 -11.34
N PRO A 97 3.79 -8.81 -10.94
CA PRO A 97 3.31 -7.46 -10.60
C PRO A 97 4.03 -6.84 -9.40
N THR A 98 4.46 -7.65 -8.43
CA THR A 98 5.24 -7.19 -7.27
C THR A 98 6.61 -6.70 -7.70
N ILE A 99 7.30 -7.45 -8.58
CA ILE A 99 8.57 -7.07 -9.19
C ILE A 99 8.44 -5.76 -9.97
N SER A 100 7.40 -5.63 -10.81
CA SER A 100 7.14 -4.42 -11.59
C SER A 100 6.99 -3.17 -10.68
N ARG A 101 6.21 -3.28 -9.60
CA ARG A 101 6.05 -2.19 -8.62
C ARG A 101 7.35 -1.87 -7.87
N ALA A 102 8.16 -2.88 -7.55
CA ALA A 102 9.45 -2.68 -6.90
C ALA A 102 10.44 -1.96 -7.83
N ILE A 103 10.51 -2.35 -9.11
CA ILE A 103 11.32 -1.68 -10.14
C ILE A 103 10.89 -0.22 -10.31
N ALA A 104 9.58 0.05 -10.38
CA ALA A 104 9.05 1.41 -10.47
C ALA A 104 9.46 2.27 -9.25
N LYS A 105 9.50 1.65 -8.05
CA LYS A 105 9.86 2.33 -6.81
C LYS A 105 11.34 2.67 -6.72
N ILE A 106 12.23 1.80 -7.19
CA ILE A 106 13.69 2.08 -7.30
C ILE A 106 14.03 2.99 -8.50
N ARG A 107 13.03 3.37 -9.31
CA ARG A 107 13.19 4.20 -10.52
C ARG A 107 14.26 3.67 -11.49
N TYR A 108 14.43 2.35 -11.55
CA TYR A 108 15.41 1.73 -12.42
C TYR A 108 15.05 1.96 -13.90
N ARG A 109 16.02 2.44 -14.68
CA ARG A 109 15.88 2.63 -16.13
C ARG A 109 17.01 1.90 -16.84
N ARG A 110 16.65 0.94 -17.69
CA ARG A 110 17.57 0.30 -18.63
C ARG A 110 17.65 1.12 -19.91
N LYS A 111 18.86 1.33 -20.44
CA LYS A 111 19.03 1.85 -21.81
C LYS A 111 18.46 0.84 -22.79
N LYS A 112 17.62 1.28 -23.73
CA LYS A 112 17.10 0.41 -24.78
C LYS A 112 18.20 0.16 -25.81
N THR A 113 18.70 -1.07 -25.85
CA THR A 113 19.48 -1.57 -27.00
C THR A 113 18.50 -2.05 -28.06
N TYR A 114 18.82 -1.84 -29.34
CA TYR A 114 17.99 -2.28 -30.45
C TYR A 114 17.89 -3.81 -30.45
N GLY A 115 16.80 -4.34 -29.90
CA GLY A 115 16.59 -5.77 -29.67
C GLY A 115 16.45 -6.64 -30.93
N HIS A 116 16.77 -6.12 -32.11
CA HIS A 116 16.97 -6.93 -33.32
C HIS A 116 18.43 -7.38 -33.48
N LEU A 117 19.40 -6.68 -32.90
CA LEU A 117 20.84 -6.97 -33.02
C LEU A 117 21.35 -8.05 -32.04
N GLN A 118 20.59 -8.35 -30.99
CA GLN A 118 21.00 -9.20 -29.85
C GLN A 118 20.09 -10.42 -29.63
N ARG A 119 19.29 -10.80 -30.63
CA ARG A 119 18.40 -11.96 -30.48
C ARG A 119 19.24 -13.23 -30.49
N ASP A 120 19.33 -13.88 -29.34
CA ASP A 120 19.76 -15.27 -29.25
C ASP A 120 18.75 -16.11 -30.05
N GLU A 121 19.19 -16.62 -31.19
CA GLU A 121 18.34 -17.37 -32.11
C GLU A 121 17.82 -18.66 -31.47
N ALA A 122 18.56 -19.24 -30.54
CA ALA A 122 18.15 -20.45 -29.83
C ALA A 122 17.00 -20.17 -28.85
N GLN A 123 17.05 -19.05 -28.12
CA GLN A 123 15.94 -18.63 -27.26
C GLN A 123 14.67 -18.30 -28.06
N ARG A 124 14.82 -17.68 -29.24
CA ARG A 124 13.69 -17.43 -30.14
C ARG A 124 13.10 -18.73 -30.69
N ALA A 125 13.95 -19.68 -31.10
CA ALA A 125 13.51 -20.97 -31.60
C ALA A 125 12.78 -21.78 -30.52
N ALA A 126 13.30 -21.79 -29.29
CA ALA A 126 12.64 -22.42 -28.15
C ALA A 126 11.25 -21.81 -27.87
N PHE A 127 11.15 -20.48 -27.87
CA PHE A 127 9.88 -19.78 -27.66
C PHE A 127 8.86 -20.03 -28.78
N LEU A 128 9.30 -20.08 -30.05
CA LEU A 128 8.44 -20.44 -31.18
C LEU A 128 8.01 -21.91 -31.13
N GLY A 129 8.87 -22.80 -30.64
CA GLY A 129 8.54 -24.20 -30.39
C GLY A 129 7.52 -24.39 -29.27
N GLU A 130 7.62 -23.61 -28.19
CA GLU A 130 6.66 -23.61 -27.08
C GLU A 130 5.29 -23.06 -27.47
N LEU A 131 5.24 -22.10 -28.40
CA LEU A 131 3.97 -21.51 -28.84
C LEU A 131 3.12 -22.47 -29.67
N GLY A 132 3.71 -23.53 -30.24
CA GLY A 132 3.05 -24.39 -31.21
C GLY A 132 2.70 -23.60 -32.48
N ASP A 133 2.76 -24.24 -33.65
CA ASP A 133 2.44 -23.56 -34.91
C ASP A 133 1.01 -22.97 -34.88
N PRO A 134 0.83 -21.63 -34.92
CA PRO A 134 -0.51 -21.05 -34.99
C PRO A 134 -1.15 -21.26 -36.38
N ARG A 135 -0.46 -21.93 -37.32
CA ARG A 135 -0.98 -22.28 -38.65
C ARG A 135 -1.52 -23.72 -38.72
N GLY A 136 -2.11 -24.19 -37.63
CA GLY A 136 -2.91 -25.42 -37.56
C GLY A 136 -4.43 -25.19 -37.48
N CYS A 137 -4.94 -24.06 -38.00
CA CYS A 137 -6.37 -23.88 -38.23
C CYS A 137 -6.65 -24.00 -39.73
N LEU A 138 -7.50 -24.97 -40.06
CA LEU A 138 -8.10 -25.32 -41.35
C LEU A 138 -8.29 -24.15 -42.32
#